data_AF-A0A1Y3CYP7-F1
#
_entry.id   AF-A0A1Y3CYP7-F1
#
_cell.length_a   1.000
_cell.length_b   1.000
_cell.length_c   1.000
_cell.angle_alpha   90.00
_cell.angle_beta   90.00
_cell.angle_gamma   90.00
#
_symmetry.space_group_name_H-M   'P 1'
#
loop_
_entity.id
_entity.type
_entity.pdbx_description
1 polymer ?
#
loop_
_entity_poly.entity_id
_entity_poly.type
_entity_poly.pdbx_seq_one_letter_code
_entity_poly.pdbx_strand_id
1 'polypeptide(L)'
;MDRSIRLGLIIGFIVTLLLIIVVYLFKPLPPTLPNTAKPKEKPIPTKTTLEKKAVLSAPAQANPVAVSNQAELIQQRDRLYQDFAGISDALSHGQQPDLRQVSQMLEQQKQLVKTGTVAADEAISYCQFLKQILPAMEHQIDQYIIELEQLKRSSI
;
A
#
# COMPACT_ATOMS: atom_id res chain seq x y z
N MET A 1 -35.69 13.50 34.57
CA MET A 1 -34.72 13.76 33.48
C MET A 1 -34.87 12.65 32.45
N ASP A 2 -35.42 13.00 31.30
CA ASP A 2 -35.94 12.06 30.30
C ASP A 2 -34.84 11.18 29.71
N ARG A 3 -35.20 9.93 29.41
CA ARG A 3 -34.26 8.92 28.90
C ARG A 3 -33.64 9.36 27.57
N SER A 4 -34.38 10.10 26.76
CA SER A 4 -33.91 10.69 25.50
C SER A 4 -32.87 11.79 25.71
N ILE A 5 -33.00 12.59 26.77
CA ILE A 5 -32.03 13.64 27.12
C ILE A 5 -30.73 13.01 27.62
N ARG A 6 -30.82 11.94 28.42
CA ARG A 6 -29.65 11.18 28.86
C ARG A 6 -28.93 10.52 27.69
N LEU A 7 -29.67 9.95 26.72
CA LEU A 7 -29.07 9.37 25.51
C LEU A 7 -28.35 10.43 24.67
N GLY A 8 -28.97 11.59 24.48
CA GLY A 8 -28.37 12.70 23.75
C GLY A 8 -27.07 13.19 24.39
N LEU A 9 -27.02 13.28 25.72
CA LEU A 9 -25.80 13.64 26.45
C LEU A 9 -24.69 12.60 26.28
N ILE A 10 -25.02 11.30 26.33
CA ILE A 10 -24.03 10.22 26.16
C ILE A 10 -23.46 10.25 24.75
N ILE A 11 -24.32 10.36 23.73
CA ILE A 11 -23.89 10.42 22.32
C ILE A 11 -23.03 11.67 22.09
N GLY A 12 -23.46 12.83 22.60
CA GLY A 12 -22.68 14.07 22.51
C GLY A 12 -21.30 13.94 23.15
N PHE A 13 -21.20 13.31 24.31
CA PHE A 13 -19.93 13.09 25.01
C PHE A 13 -18.98 12.16 24.21
N ILE A 14 -19.51 11.07 23.65
CA ILE A 14 -18.74 10.14 22.80
C ILE A 14 -18.18 10.85 21.57
N VAL A 15 -19.01 11.63 20.85
CA VAL A 15 -18.59 12.39 19.66
C VAL A 15 -17.51 13.41 20.01
N THR A 16 -17.65 14.09 21.15
CA THR A 16 -16.69 15.09 21.61
C THR A 16 -15.34 14.44 21.97
N LEU A 17 -15.34 13.29 22.65
CA LEU A 17 -14.12 12.53 22.93
C LEU A 17 -13.43 12.07 21.65
N LEU A 18 -14.19 11.60 20.65
CA LEU A 18 -13.65 11.17 19.36
C LEU A 18 -12.92 12.31 18.65
N LEU A 19 -13.52 13.52 18.62
CA LEU A 19 -12.88 14.71 18.04
C LEU A 19 -11.60 15.11 18.78
N ILE A 20 -11.58 15.03 20.12
CA ILE A 20 -10.38 15.32 20.90
C ILE A 20 -9.26 14.34 20.55
N ILE A 21 -9.54 13.04 20.42
CA ILE A 21 -8.56 12.02 20.06
C ILE A 21 -7.95 12.31 18.68
N VAL A 22 -8.78 12.66 17.69
CA VAL A 22 -8.32 13.05 16.35
C VAL A 22 -7.34 14.22 16.46
N VAL A 23 -7.69 15.30 17.18
CA VAL A 23 -6.78 16.44 17.38
C VAL A 23 -5.46 16.05 18.05
N TYR A 24 -5.48 15.08 18.98
CA TYR A 24 -4.26 14.58 19.62
C TYR A 24 -3.39 13.71 18.72
N LEU A 25 -3.97 12.91 17.81
CA LEU A 25 -3.21 12.13 16.84
C LEU A 25 -2.53 13.02 15.79
N PHE A 26 -3.17 14.14 15.44
CA PHE A 26 -2.61 15.11 14.49
C PHE A 26 -1.73 16.18 15.16
N LYS A 27 -1.50 16.12 16.48
CA LYS A 27 -0.51 16.97 17.15
C LYS A 27 0.89 16.47 16.77
N PRO A 28 1.72 17.26 16.05
CA PRO A 28 3.09 16.88 15.76
C PRO A 28 3.85 16.69 17.07
N LEU A 29 4.62 15.61 17.17
CA LEU A 29 5.53 15.35 18.29
C LEU A 29 6.37 16.62 18.53
N PRO A 30 6.47 17.12 19.77
CA PRO A 30 7.43 18.16 20.08
C PRO A 30 8.83 17.64 19.69
N PRO A 31 9.68 18.47 19.07
CA PRO A 31 11.02 18.05 18.72
C PRO A 31 11.80 17.75 20.01
N THR A 32 12.01 16.46 20.29
CA THR A 32 13.00 16.01 21.27
C THR A 32 14.37 16.40 20.75
N LEU A 33 14.91 17.48 21.30
CA LEU A 33 16.28 17.92 21.10
C LEU A 33 17.11 17.43 22.29
N PRO A 34 18.07 16.51 22.10
CA PRO A 34 19.22 16.43 22.97
C PRO A 34 20.46 16.94 22.24
N ASN A 35 21.10 17.90 22.91
CA ASN A 35 22.52 18.28 22.81
C ASN A 35 22.96 19.22 21.68
N THR A 36 23.00 20.50 22.08
CA THR A 36 24.09 21.43 21.81
C THR A 36 25.46 20.80 22.14
N ALA A 37 26.33 20.63 21.15
CA ALA A 37 27.77 20.87 21.31
C ALA A 37 28.39 21.21 19.95
N LYS A 38 28.95 22.42 19.87
CA LYS A 38 29.62 23.01 18.71
C LYS A 38 30.90 22.26 18.29
N PRO A 39 31.33 22.46 17.02
CA PRO A 39 32.49 21.81 16.41
C PRO A 39 33.82 22.42 16.88
N LYS A 40 34.88 21.60 17.00
CA LYS A 40 36.27 22.07 17.07
C LYS A 40 37.21 21.09 16.36
N GLU A 41 37.81 21.55 15.28
CA GLU A 41 38.99 20.97 14.64
C GLU A 41 40.23 21.03 15.55
N LYS A 42 41.05 19.98 15.53
CA LYS A 42 42.53 20.03 15.35
C LYS A 42 43.09 18.59 15.19
N PRO A 43 44.27 18.42 14.54
CA PRO A 43 44.54 17.26 13.69
C PRO A 43 45.78 16.42 14.12
N ILE A 44 46.03 15.37 13.32
CA ILE A 44 47.30 14.61 13.10
C ILE A 44 47.70 13.56 14.19
N PRO A 45 48.61 12.58 13.94
CA PRO A 45 48.36 11.24 13.37
C PRO A 45 49.06 10.03 14.07
N THR A 46 48.84 8.84 13.51
CA THR A 46 49.74 7.65 13.44
C THR A 46 49.91 6.74 14.68
N LYS A 47 49.52 5.46 14.55
CA LYS A 47 50.37 4.23 14.48
C LYS A 47 49.66 2.97 15.02
N THR A 48 49.52 1.97 14.13
CA THR A 48 49.81 0.53 14.32
C THR A 48 49.06 -0.21 15.45
N THR A 49 48.21 -1.22 15.16
CA THR A 49 48.67 -2.61 15.02
C THR A 49 47.63 -3.49 14.33
N LEU A 50 48.15 -4.34 13.45
CA LEU A 50 47.52 -5.31 12.57
C LEU A 50 47.14 -6.58 13.36
N GLU A 51 45.88 -7.02 13.29
CA GLU A 51 45.55 -8.44 13.40
C GLU A 51 44.80 -8.90 12.15
N LYS A 52 45.53 -9.69 11.37
CA LYS A 52 45.08 -10.41 10.18
C LYS A 52 44.30 -11.64 10.64
N LYS A 53 43.01 -11.71 10.31
CA LYS A 53 42.34 -13.00 10.08
C LYS A 53 41.41 -12.89 8.88
N ALA A 54 41.97 -13.19 7.71
CA ALA A 54 41.18 -13.62 6.57
C ALA A 54 40.59 -15.00 6.89
N VAL A 55 39.27 -15.09 6.99
CA VAL A 55 38.53 -16.32 6.68
C VAL A 55 37.37 -15.94 5.76
N LEU A 56 37.60 -16.26 4.50
CA LEU A 56 36.68 -16.51 3.42
C LEU A 56 35.37 -17.20 3.88
N SER A 57 34.21 -16.60 3.56
CA SER A 57 32.88 -17.22 3.30
C SER A 57 31.83 -16.11 3.40
N ALA A 58 31.00 -15.77 2.42
CA ALA A 58 30.67 -16.31 1.11
C ALA A 58 30.09 -15.13 0.30
N PRO A 59 30.20 -15.08 -1.05
CA PRO A 59 29.22 -14.32 -1.79
C PRO A 59 27.93 -15.12 -1.63
N ALA A 60 26.98 -14.60 -0.84
CA ALA A 60 25.61 -15.07 -0.94
C ALA A 60 25.21 -14.88 -2.40
N GLN A 61 25.26 -15.96 -3.18
CA GLN A 61 24.63 -16.02 -4.49
C GLN A 61 23.14 -15.84 -4.23
N ALA A 62 22.70 -14.59 -4.15
CA ALA A 62 21.34 -14.25 -4.45
C ALA A 62 21.11 -14.77 -5.87
N ASN A 63 20.32 -15.84 -5.99
CA ASN A 63 19.95 -16.42 -7.27
C ASN A 63 19.49 -15.28 -8.19
N PRO A 64 20.25 -14.93 -9.25
CA PRO A 64 19.91 -13.79 -10.10
C PRO A 64 18.52 -13.95 -10.74
N VAL A 65 18.06 -15.19 -10.86
CA VAL A 65 16.72 -15.56 -11.33
C VAL A 65 15.61 -15.14 -10.36
N ALA A 66 15.80 -15.30 -9.04
CA ALA A 66 14.77 -14.96 -8.05
C ALA A 66 14.57 -13.45 -7.91
N VAL A 67 15.66 -12.68 -7.99
CA VAL A 67 15.63 -11.21 -7.98
C VAL A 67 15.00 -10.67 -9.28
N SER A 68 15.28 -11.29 -10.43
CA SER A 68 14.67 -10.93 -11.71
C SER A 68 13.15 -11.15 -11.72
N ASN A 69 12.68 -12.28 -11.20
CA ASN A 69 11.24 -12.59 -11.14
C ASN A 69 10.49 -11.61 -10.23
N GLN A 70 11.10 -11.18 -9.12
CA GLN A 70 10.48 -10.20 -8.23
C GLN A 70 10.42 -8.80 -8.86
N ALA A 71 11.46 -8.40 -9.58
CA ALA A 71 11.46 -7.13 -10.32
C ALA A 71 10.38 -7.12 -11.42
N GLU A 72 10.18 -8.23 -12.11
CA GLU A 72 9.14 -8.37 -13.13
C GLU A 72 7.73 -8.25 -12.54
N LEU A 73 7.46 -8.88 -11.39
CA LEU A 73 6.17 -8.76 -10.69
C LEU A 73 5.89 -7.32 -10.24
N ILE A 74 6.91 -6.61 -9.75
CA ILE A 74 6.77 -5.19 -9.38
C ILE A 74 6.45 -4.34 -10.62
N GLN A 75 7.13 -4.58 -11.74
CA GLN A 75 6.84 -3.88 -12.99
C GLN A 75 5.42 -4.15 -13.50
N GLN A 76 4.93 -5.40 -13.38
CA GLN A 76 3.57 -5.76 -13.74
C GLN A 76 2.53 -5.05 -12.86
N ARG A 77 2.81 -4.88 -11.57
CA ARG A 77 1.97 -4.09 -10.66
C ARG A 77 1.97 -2.60 -11.05
N ASP A 78 3.14 -2.03 -11.35
CA ASP A 78 3.22 -0.62 -11.74
C ASP A 78 2.45 -0.35 -13.03
N ARG A 79 2.53 -1.28 -14.00
CA ARG A 79 1.71 -1.23 -15.21
C ARG A 79 0.22 -1.32 -14.92
N LEU A 80 -0.19 -2.21 -14.01
CA LEU A 80 -1.59 -2.32 -13.58
C LEU A 80 -2.12 -0.97 -13.08
N TYR A 81 -1.35 -0.26 -12.25
CA TYR A 81 -1.76 1.05 -11.75
C TYR A 81 -1.81 2.13 -12.83
N GLN A 82 -0.89 2.09 -13.80
CA GLN A 82 -0.92 3.00 -14.96
C GLN A 82 -2.16 2.76 -15.83
N ASP A 83 -2.49 1.50 -16.11
CA ASP A 83 -3.67 1.13 -16.90
C ASP A 83 -4.96 1.61 -16.19
N PHE A 84 -5.03 1.42 -14.88
CA PHE A 84 -6.14 1.92 -14.06
C PHE A 84 -6.26 3.45 -14.10
N ALA A 85 -5.13 4.17 -14.01
CA ALA A 85 -5.12 5.62 -14.10
C ALA A 85 -5.61 6.10 -15.47
N GLY A 86 -5.18 5.44 -16.56
CA GLY A 86 -5.65 5.74 -17.91
C GLY A 86 -7.15 5.53 -18.09
N ILE A 87 -7.70 4.43 -17.55
CA ILE A 87 -9.15 4.17 -17.56
C ILE A 87 -9.91 5.24 -16.78
N SER A 88 -9.41 5.59 -15.59
CA SER A 88 -10.03 6.59 -14.72
C SER A 88 -10.00 7.99 -15.36
N ASP A 89 -8.91 8.33 -16.03
CA ASP A 89 -8.74 9.59 -16.75
C ASP A 89 -9.70 9.69 -17.94
N ALA A 90 -9.78 8.65 -18.78
CA ALA A 90 -10.72 8.58 -19.89
C ALA A 90 -12.18 8.76 -19.43
N LEU A 91 -12.56 8.06 -18.35
CA LEU A 91 -13.90 8.16 -17.78
C LEU A 91 -14.18 9.58 -17.22
N SER A 92 -13.19 10.21 -16.59
CA SER A 92 -13.30 11.57 -16.06
C SER A 92 -13.54 12.63 -17.15
N HIS A 93 -13.07 12.36 -18.37
CA HIS A 93 -13.30 13.19 -19.54
C HIS A 93 -14.53 12.78 -20.35
N GLY A 94 -15.31 11.80 -19.88
CA GLY A 94 -16.53 11.31 -20.53
C GLY A 94 -16.29 10.34 -21.69
N GLN A 95 -15.06 9.83 -21.88
CA GLN A 95 -14.79 8.76 -22.83
C GLN A 95 -15.08 7.39 -22.20
N GLN A 96 -15.63 6.48 -23.00
CA GLN A 96 -15.77 5.09 -22.59
C GLN A 96 -14.45 4.35 -22.78
N PRO A 97 -13.92 3.66 -21.74
CA PRO A 97 -12.74 2.84 -21.87
C PRO A 97 -13.03 1.59 -22.71
N ASP A 98 -12.00 1.06 -23.35
CA ASP A 98 -12.11 -0.21 -24.08
C ASP A 98 -12.32 -1.36 -23.08
N LEU A 99 -13.52 -1.96 -23.12
CA LEU A 99 -13.92 -3.04 -22.20
C LEU A 99 -13.00 -4.28 -22.30
N ARG A 100 -12.36 -4.51 -23.45
CA ARG A 100 -11.38 -5.59 -23.60
C ARG A 100 -10.11 -5.30 -22.80
N GLN A 101 -9.68 -4.05 -22.77
CA GLN A 101 -8.50 -3.64 -21.99
C GLN A 101 -8.80 -3.73 -20.49
N VAL A 102 -9.99 -3.30 -20.06
CA VAL A 102 -10.38 -3.41 -18.65
C VAL A 102 -10.45 -4.87 -18.20
N SER A 103 -11.00 -5.77 -19.01
CA SER A 103 -11.04 -7.21 -18.66
C SER A 103 -9.65 -7.85 -18.59
N GLN A 104 -8.75 -7.50 -19.52
CA GLN A 104 -7.35 -7.93 -19.45
C GLN A 104 -6.63 -7.42 -18.19
N MET A 105 -6.86 -6.15 -17.83
CA MET A 105 -6.32 -5.54 -16.63
C MET A 105 -6.82 -6.25 -15.36
N LEU A 106 -8.12 -6.57 -15.28
CA LEU A 106 -8.71 -7.32 -14.16
C LEU A 106 -8.11 -8.72 -14.03
N GLU A 107 -7.88 -9.41 -15.16
CA GLU A 107 -7.23 -10.72 -15.15
C GLU A 107 -5.77 -10.61 -14.66
N GLN A 108 -5.02 -9.61 -15.11
CA GLN A 108 -3.66 -9.35 -14.64
C GLN A 108 -3.62 -9.07 -13.13
N GLN A 109 -4.55 -8.25 -12.63
CA GLN A 109 -4.69 -7.98 -11.19
C GLN A 109 -4.90 -9.29 -10.41
N LYS A 110 -5.79 -10.17 -10.87
CA LYS A 110 -6.02 -11.47 -10.23
C LYS A 110 -4.76 -12.33 -10.14
N GLN A 111 -3.95 -12.37 -11.20
CA GLN A 111 -2.69 -13.12 -11.17
C GLN A 111 -1.69 -12.49 -10.19
N LEU A 112 -1.61 -11.16 -10.13
CA LEU A 112 -0.76 -10.47 -9.16
C LEU A 112 -1.20 -10.73 -7.71
N VAL A 113 -2.50 -10.85 -7.46
CA VAL A 113 -3.04 -11.25 -6.15
C VAL A 113 -2.63 -12.67 -5.79
N LYS A 114 -2.69 -13.62 -6.72
CA LYS A 114 -2.23 -15.01 -6.49
C LYS A 114 -0.75 -15.09 -6.10
N THR A 115 0.08 -14.19 -6.63
CA THR A 115 1.51 -14.12 -6.30
C THR A 115 1.79 -13.34 -5.01
N GLY A 116 0.78 -12.74 -4.38
CA GLY A 116 0.94 -11.86 -3.22
C GLY A 116 1.56 -10.50 -3.54
N THR A 117 1.75 -10.17 -4.82
CA THR A 117 2.31 -8.89 -5.27
C THR A 117 1.33 -7.74 -5.09
N VAL A 118 0.03 -8.04 -5.20
CA VAL A 118 -1.09 -7.12 -4.91
C VAL A 118 -1.93 -7.73 -3.80
N ALA A 119 -2.35 -6.92 -2.83
CA ALA A 119 -3.23 -7.40 -1.77
C ALA A 119 -4.64 -7.69 -2.32
N ALA A 120 -5.26 -8.79 -1.89
CA ALA A 120 -6.61 -9.13 -2.33
C ALA A 120 -7.64 -8.05 -1.97
N ASP A 121 -7.53 -7.44 -0.78
CA ASP A 121 -8.42 -6.34 -0.36
C ASP A 121 -8.26 -5.08 -1.21
N GLU A 122 -7.04 -4.80 -1.68
CA GLU A 122 -6.76 -3.70 -2.59
C GLU A 122 -7.39 -3.95 -3.96
N ALA A 123 -7.21 -5.15 -4.51
CA ALA A 123 -7.82 -5.58 -5.77
C ALA A 123 -9.36 -5.52 -5.73
N ILE A 124 -9.97 -5.99 -4.64
CA ILE A 124 -11.42 -5.91 -4.44
C ILE A 124 -11.89 -4.45 -4.39
N SER A 125 -11.15 -3.57 -3.72
CA SER A 125 -11.47 -2.13 -3.65
C SER A 125 -11.43 -1.48 -5.04
N TYR A 126 -10.46 -1.84 -5.88
CA TYR A 126 -10.41 -1.39 -7.28
C TYR A 126 -11.60 -1.89 -8.10
N CYS A 127 -11.97 -3.16 -7.95
CA CYS A 127 -13.14 -3.71 -8.61
C CYS A 127 -14.42 -2.97 -8.18
N GLN A 128 -14.59 -2.68 -6.89
CA GLN A 128 -15.74 -1.91 -6.38
C GLN A 128 -15.81 -0.52 -7.00
N PHE A 129 -14.67 0.17 -7.11
CA PHE A 129 -14.61 1.47 -7.78
C PHE A 129 -14.97 1.35 -9.27
N LEU A 130 -14.37 0.41 -9.99
CA LEU A 130 -14.68 0.18 -11.41
C LEU A 130 -16.16 -0.12 -11.63
N LYS A 131 -16.80 -0.85 -10.70
CA LYS A 131 -18.24 -1.12 -10.76
C LYS A 131 -19.08 0.15 -10.72
N GLN A 132 -18.66 1.14 -9.93
CA GLN A 132 -19.37 2.43 -9.81
C GLN A 132 -19.22 3.30 -11.04
N ILE A 133 -18.04 3.28 -11.68
CA ILE A 133 -17.73 4.17 -12.80
C ILE A 133 -17.91 3.52 -14.18
N LEU A 134 -18.03 2.20 -14.24
CA LEU A 134 -18.18 1.42 -15.47
C LEU A 134 -19.30 0.37 -15.34
N PRO A 135 -20.58 0.80 -15.29
CA PRO A 135 -21.72 -0.10 -15.09
C PRO A 135 -21.88 -1.12 -16.24
N ALA A 136 -21.35 -0.83 -17.44
CA ALA A 136 -21.39 -1.74 -18.58
C ALA A 136 -20.72 -3.10 -18.32
N MET A 137 -19.80 -3.17 -17.34
CA MET A 137 -19.11 -4.40 -16.94
C MET A 137 -19.50 -4.91 -15.56
N GLU A 138 -20.60 -4.39 -14.96
CA GLU A 138 -20.98 -4.70 -13.57
C GLU A 138 -20.96 -6.20 -13.26
N HIS A 139 -21.62 -7.03 -14.08
CA HIS A 139 -21.66 -8.48 -13.88
C HIS A 139 -20.29 -9.15 -13.95
N GLN A 140 -19.42 -8.72 -14.86
CA GLN A 140 -18.06 -9.27 -14.98
C GLN A 140 -17.22 -8.89 -13.77
N ILE A 141 -17.33 -7.62 -13.33
CA ILE A 141 -16.63 -7.11 -12.15
C ILE A 141 -17.09 -7.84 -10.89
N ASP A 142 -18.40 -8.10 -10.73
CA ASP A 142 -18.91 -8.88 -9.61
C ASP A 142 -18.34 -10.32 -9.59
N GLN A 143 -18.20 -10.95 -10.75
CA GLN A 143 -17.53 -12.26 -10.84
C GLN A 143 -16.07 -12.17 -10.38
N TYR A 144 -15.32 -11.16 -10.83
CA TYR A 144 -13.95 -10.94 -10.39
C TYR A 144 -13.84 -10.71 -8.88
N ILE A 145 -14.77 -9.95 -8.27
CA ILE A 145 -14.79 -9.75 -6.82
C ILE A 145 -14.96 -11.08 -6.09
N ILE A 146 -15.88 -11.94 -6.54
CA ILE A 146 -16.11 -13.27 -5.94
C ILE A 146 -14.84 -14.12 -6.03
N GLU A 147 -14.16 -14.13 -7.18
CA GLU A 147 -12.91 -14.87 -7.35
C GLU A 147 -11.80 -14.35 -6.43
N LEU A 148 -11.66 -13.03 -6.30
CA LEU A 148 -10.68 -12.41 -5.42
C LEU A 148 -10.96 -12.70 -3.94
N GLU A 149 -12.23 -12.71 -3.53
CA GLU A 149 -12.62 -13.11 -2.17
C GLU A 149 -12.29 -14.58 -1.87
N GLN A 150 -12.46 -15.47 -2.85
CA GLN A 150 -12.08 -16.87 -2.71
C GLN A 150 -10.56 -17.00 -2.56
N LEU A 151 -9.78 -16.31 -3.40
CA LEU A 151 -8.32 -16.28 -3.31
C LEU A 151 -7.85 -15.76 -1.94
N LYS A 152 -8.47 -14.68 -1.44
CA LYS A 152 -8.21 -14.16 -0.10
C LYS A 152 -8.40 -15.24 0.97
N ARG A 153 -9.54 -15.94 0.95
CA ARG A 153 -9.83 -17.02 1.92
C ARG A 153 -8.88 -18.19 1.82
N SER A 154 -8.38 -18.51 0.62
CA SER A 154 -7.41 -19.61 0.43
C SER A 154 -5.97 -19.25 0.85
N SER A 155 -5.67 -17.96 1.03
CA SER A 155 -4.34 -17.48 1.44
C SER A 155 -4.17 -17.29 2.96
N ILE A 156 -5.24 -17.51 3.74
CA ILE A 156 -5.28 -17.46 5.21
C ILE A 156 -5.19 -18.88 5.76
#